data_AF-A0A0F9FH05-F1
#
_entry.id   AF-A0A0F9FH05-F1
#
_cell.length_a   1.000
_cell.length_b   1.000
_cell.length_c   1.000
_cell.angle_alpha   90.00
_cell.angle_beta   90.00
_cell.angle_gamma   90.00
#
_symmetry.space_group_name_H-M   'P 1'
#
loop_
_entity.id
_entity.type
_entity.pdbx_description
1 polymer ?
#
loop_
_entity_poly.entity_id
_entity_poly.type
_entity_poly.pdbx_seq_one_letter_code
_entity_poly.pdbx_strand_id
1 'polypeptide(L)'
;MVKLSKGHVKWVLENLLIMKCGELPQGSRGDGTPSSIGGRTAKTSATFTDVAEDVGEVERRLNMCGKDGLIPILWYTCAMTREYIALNLGITKKEVKDRGKKAMNYITQEWPPTRSYEETKP
;
A
#
# COMPACT_ATOMS: atom_id res chain seq x y z
N MET A 1 -17.22 7.52 0.65
CA MET A 1 -16.23 7.34 -0.43
C MET A 1 -14.85 7.37 0.21
N VAL A 2 -14.05 6.30 0.05
CA VAL A 2 -12.76 6.17 0.78
C VAL A 2 -11.61 6.49 -0.17
N LYS A 3 -10.85 7.54 0.16
CA LYS A 3 -9.66 7.96 -0.59
C LYS A 3 -8.42 7.72 0.25
N LEU A 4 -7.57 6.79 -0.20
CA LEU A 4 -6.29 6.55 0.44
C LEU A 4 -5.27 7.56 -0.09
N SER A 5 -4.62 8.29 0.81
CA SER A 5 -3.58 9.23 0.41
C SER A 5 -2.36 8.47 -0.12
N LYS A 6 -1.59 9.08 -1.05
CA LYS A 6 -0.33 8.52 -1.54
C LYS A 6 0.66 8.21 -0.41
N GLY A 7 0.72 9.08 0.59
CA GLY A 7 1.58 8.88 1.76
C GLY A 7 1.16 7.67 2.58
N HIS A 8 -0.14 7.47 2.78
CA HIS A 8 -0.67 6.33 3.51
C HIS A 8 -0.44 5.00 2.75
N VAL A 9 -0.76 4.94 1.45
CA VAL A 9 -0.49 3.75 0.64
C VAL A 9 1.00 3.41 0.60
N LYS A 10 1.86 4.42 0.48
CA LYS A 10 3.31 4.24 0.55
C LYS A 10 3.73 3.66 1.91
N TRP A 11 3.22 4.20 3.01
CA TRP A 11 3.51 3.69 4.36
C TRP A 11 3.06 2.24 4.54
N VAL A 12 1.87 1.87 4.02
CA VAL A 12 1.41 0.48 4.01
C VAL A 12 2.38 -0.40 3.23
N LEU A 13 2.81 0.01 2.03
CA LEU A 13 3.71 -0.77 1.20
C LEU A 13 5.11 -0.94 1.82
N GLU A 14 5.66 0.11 2.42
CA GLU A 14 6.97 0.07 3.11
C GLU A 14 6.95 -0.85 4.33
N ASN A 15 5.78 -1.05 4.94
CA ASN A 15 5.61 -1.87 6.14
C ASN A 15 4.83 -3.17 5.91
N LEU A 16 4.54 -3.50 4.64
CA LEU A 16 3.64 -4.59 4.27
C LEU A 16 4.08 -5.93 4.86
N LEU A 17 5.38 -6.24 4.83
CA LEU A 17 5.91 -7.49 5.39
C LEU A 17 5.70 -7.59 6.90
N ILE A 18 5.97 -6.50 7.62
CA ILE A 18 5.80 -6.43 9.08
C ILE A 18 4.32 -6.63 9.44
N MET A 19 3.42 -5.93 8.73
CA MET A 19 1.98 -6.05 8.93
C MET A 19 1.45 -7.45 8.62
N LYS A 20 1.98 -8.11 7.58
CA LYS A 20 1.60 -9.49 7.23
C LYS A 20 2.12 -10.52 8.23
N CYS A 21 3.17 -10.19 8.98
CA CYS A 21 3.61 -10.99 10.13
C CYS A 21 2.76 -10.76 11.40
N GLY A 22 1.75 -9.90 11.35
CA GLY A 22 0.91 -9.55 12.50
C GLY A 22 1.55 -8.54 13.44
N GLU A 23 2.62 -7.87 13.01
CA GLU A 23 3.29 -6.82 13.77
C GLU A 23 2.83 -5.42 13.32
N LEU A 24 2.73 -4.48 14.27
CA LEU A 24 2.52 -3.07 13.92
C LEU A 24 3.88 -2.41 13.68
N PRO A 25 4.05 -1.65 12.59
CA PRO A 25 5.29 -0.92 12.34
C PRO A 25 5.53 0.14 13.42
N GLN A 26 6.79 0.30 13.83
CA GLN A 26 7.17 1.28 14.84
C GLN A 26 6.81 2.70 14.39
N GLY A 27 6.12 3.47 15.26
CA GLY A 27 5.61 4.81 14.96
C GLY A 27 4.14 4.87 14.52
N SER A 28 3.43 3.74 14.54
CA SER A 28 1.98 3.70 14.28
C SER A 28 1.18 4.42 15.38
N ARG A 29 0.60 5.58 15.03
CA ARG A 29 -0.52 6.30 15.69
C ARG A 29 -0.68 6.04 17.20
N GLY A 30 0.25 6.56 17.99
CA GLY A 30 0.08 6.68 19.43
C GLY A 30 0.18 8.15 19.83
N ASP A 31 -0.95 8.77 20.18
CA ASP A 31 -0.94 9.87 21.13
C ASP A 31 -0.33 9.31 22.42
N GLY A 32 0.86 9.79 22.81
CA GLY A 32 1.73 9.19 23.84
C GLY A 32 1.18 9.16 25.28
N THR A 33 -0.13 9.10 25.47
CA THR A 33 -0.81 9.05 26.76
C THR A 33 -1.36 7.65 27.04
N PRO A 34 -0.79 6.88 27.97
CA PRO A 34 -1.26 5.54 28.28
C PRO A 34 -2.69 5.57 28.86
N SER A 35 -3.63 4.84 28.24
CA SER A 35 -5.00 4.68 28.75
C SER A 35 -5.05 3.63 29.89
N SER A 36 -6.19 3.37 30.53
CA SER A 36 -6.37 2.23 31.45
C SER A 36 -6.20 0.88 30.72
N ILE A 37 -5.88 -0.23 31.41
CA ILE A 37 -5.58 -1.54 30.76
C ILE A 37 -6.68 -1.97 29.77
N GLY A 38 -7.96 -1.88 30.15
CA GLY A 38 -9.07 -2.18 29.24
C GLY A 38 -9.20 -1.21 28.06
N GLY A 39 -8.88 0.07 28.27
CA GLY A 39 -8.82 1.08 27.21
C GLY A 39 -7.61 0.90 26.27
N ARG A 40 -6.49 0.37 26.78
CA ARG A 40 -5.31 0.03 25.96
C ARG A 40 -5.65 -1.13 25.04
N THR A 41 -6.18 -2.24 25.57
CA THR A 41 -6.53 -3.40 24.74
C THR A 41 -7.55 -3.06 23.67
N ALA A 42 -8.62 -2.30 24.01
CA ALA A 42 -9.62 -1.89 23.03
C ALA A 42 -9.04 -0.96 21.92
N LYS A 43 -8.23 0.05 22.30
CA LYS A 43 -7.56 0.94 21.33
C LYS A 43 -6.56 0.19 20.46
N THR A 44 -5.79 -0.71 21.06
CA THR A 44 -4.84 -1.56 20.34
C THR A 44 -5.59 -2.47 19.35
N SER A 45 -6.64 -3.17 19.77
CA SER A 45 -7.45 -4.02 18.89
C SER A 45 -8.11 -3.24 17.73
N ALA A 46 -8.63 -2.03 18.00
CA ALA A 46 -9.16 -1.16 16.95
C ALA A 46 -8.06 -0.75 15.95
N THR A 47 -6.88 -0.37 16.45
CA THR A 47 -5.73 0.00 15.60
C THR A 47 -5.27 -1.17 14.73
N PHE A 48 -5.21 -2.39 15.28
CA PHE A 48 -4.87 -3.58 14.51
C PHE A 48 -5.91 -3.89 13.43
N THR A 49 -7.19 -3.70 13.74
CA THR A 49 -8.29 -3.91 12.79
C THR A 49 -8.21 -2.92 11.64
N ASP A 50 -8.04 -1.64 11.93
CA ASP A 50 -7.89 -0.58 10.92
C ASP A 50 -6.68 -0.83 10.01
N VAL A 51 -5.53 -1.23 10.57
CA VAL A 51 -4.33 -1.53 9.79
C VAL A 51 -4.51 -2.76 8.91
N ALA A 52 -5.19 -3.80 9.40
CA ALA A 52 -5.50 -4.99 8.60
C ALA A 52 -6.45 -4.66 7.44
N GLU A 53 -7.45 -3.81 7.68
CA GLU A 53 -8.37 -3.31 6.65
C GLU A 53 -7.62 -2.48 5.60
N ASP A 54 -6.73 -1.57 6.03
CA ASP A 54 -5.89 -0.76 5.13
C ASP A 54 -4.99 -1.65 4.25
N VAL A 55 -4.35 -2.67 4.83
CA VAL A 55 -3.53 -3.65 4.10
C VAL A 55 -4.38 -4.40 3.09
N GLY A 56 -5.50 -4.96 3.53
CA GLY A 56 -6.40 -5.73 2.66
C GLY A 56 -6.93 -4.89 1.50
N GLU A 57 -7.28 -3.63 1.75
CA GLU A 57 -7.75 -2.72 0.72
C GLU A 57 -6.64 -2.33 -0.27
N VAL A 58 -5.42 -2.04 0.20
CA VAL A 58 -4.28 -1.76 -0.67
C VAL A 58 -3.93 -2.97 -1.54
N GLU A 59 -3.86 -4.17 -0.96
CA GLU A 59 -3.61 -5.40 -1.72
C GLU A 59 -4.69 -5.66 -2.76
N ARG A 60 -5.97 -5.49 -2.39
CA ARG A 60 -7.09 -5.65 -3.31
C ARG A 60 -6.99 -4.68 -4.50
N ARG A 61 -6.65 -3.40 -4.25
CA ARG A 61 -6.47 -2.39 -5.30
C ARG A 61 -5.26 -2.70 -6.19
N LEU A 62 -4.15 -3.17 -5.62
CA LEU A 62 -2.96 -3.58 -6.37
C LEU A 62 -3.24 -4.78 -7.28
N ASN A 63 -4.00 -5.76 -6.80
CA ASN A 63 -4.41 -6.91 -7.60
C ASN A 63 -5.24 -6.51 -8.82
N MET A 64 -6.08 -5.47 -8.71
CA MET A 64 -6.82 -4.93 -9.86
C MET A 64 -5.93 -4.25 -10.91
N CYS A 65 -4.69 -3.87 -10.56
CA CYS A 65 -3.70 -3.36 -11.51
C CYS A 65 -2.99 -4.49 -12.30
N GLY A 66 -3.28 -5.76 -12.01
CA GLY A 66 -2.60 -6.90 -12.61
C GLY A 66 -1.08 -6.85 -12.40
N LYS A 67 -0.31 -7.09 -13.48
CA LYS A 67 1.17 -7.10 -13.42
C LYS A 67 1.76 -5.76 -12.97
N ASP A 68 1.08 -4.64 -13.18
CA ASP A 68 1.58 -3.32 -12.80
C ASP A 68 1.55 -3.11 -11.28
N GLY A 69 0.64 -3.80 -10.58
CA GLY A 69 0.57 -3.78 -9.12
C GLY A 69 1.83 -4.35 -8.44
N LEU A 70 2.59 -5.19 -9.15
CA LEU A 70 3.87 -5.70 -8.66
C LEU A 70 4.94 -4.62 -8.59
N ILE A 71 4.88 -3.58 -9.44
CA ILE A 71 5.91 -2.55 -9.48
C ILE A 71 5.98 -1.77 -8.15
N PRO A 72 4.87 -1.24 -7.59
CA PRO A 72 4.87 -0.65 -6.26
C PRO A 72 5.36 -1.59 -5.15
N ILE A 73 5.01 -2.88 -5.20
CA ILE A 73 5.44 -3.87 -4.19
C ILE A 73 6.97 -4.03 -4.24
N LEU A 74 7.52 -4.31 -5.42
CA LEU A 74 8.96 -4.48 -5.58
C LEU A 74 9.74 -3.21 -5.21
N TRP A 75 9.16 -2.04 -5.51
CA TRP A 75 9.76 -0.75 -5.22
C TRP A 75 9.78 -0.42 -3.73
N TYR A 76 8.63 -0.50 -3.05
CA TYR A 76 8.47 0.00 -1.68
C TYR A 76 8.65 -1.10 -0.63
N THR A 77 8.17 -2.31 -0.89
CA THR A 77 8.26 -3.43 0.07
C THR A 77 9.60 -4.13 -0.01
N CYS A 78 10.14 -4.31 -1.22
CA CYS A 78 11.42 -5.02 -1.42
C CYS A 78 12.62 -4.08 -1.63
N ALA A 79 12.40 -2.75 -1.61
CA ALA A 79 13.44 -1.73 -1.83
C ALA A 79 14.29 -1.95 -3.10
N MET A 80 13.71 -2.53 -4.16
CA MET A 80 14.43 -2.83 -5.39
C MET A 80 14.63 -1.59 -6.28
N THR A 81 15.76 -1.54 -6.97
CA THR A 81 16.07 -0.46 -7.92
C THR A 81 15.25 -0.59 -9.22
N ARG A 82 15.14 0.50 -9.99
CA ARG A 82 14.41 0.48 -11.29
C ARG A 82 15.05 -0.50 -12.25
N GLU A 83 16.37 -0.56 -12.22
CA GLU A 83 17.23 -1.45 -12.98
C GLU A 83 16.82 -2.91 -12.74
N TYR A 84 16.72 -3.29 -11.47
CA TYR A 84 16.43 -4.66 -11.09
C TYR A 84 14.98 -5.03 -11.41
N ILE A 85 14.03 -4.13 -11.15
CA ILE A 85 12.62 -4.34 -11.50
C ILE A 85 12.45 -4.47 -13.02
N ALA A 86 13.09 -3.60 -13.79
CA ALA A 86 13.10 -3.63 -15.25
C ALA A 86 13.59 -4.99 -15.77
N LEU A 87 14.71 -5.48 -15.22
CA LEU A 87 15.30 -6.77 -15.57
C LEU A 87 14.33 -7.93 -15.27
N ASN A 88 13.76 -7.97 -14.06
CA ASN A 88 12.88 -9.07 -13.63
C ASN A 88 11.54 -9.10 -14.38
N LEU A 89 11.03 -7.93 -14.76
CA LEU A 89 9.76 -7.82 -15.49
C LEU A 89 9.93 -7.83 -17.01
N GLY A 90 11.17 -7.84 -17.51
CA GLY A 90 11.47 -7.81 -18.95
C GLY A 90 11.02 -6.52 -19.65
N ILE A 91 11.09 -5.38 -18.94
CA ILE A 91 10.65 -4.07 -19.45
C ILE A 91 11.73 -3.01 -19.29
N THR A 92 11.55 -1.85 -19.91
CA THR A 92 12.49 -0.73 -19.78
C THR A 92 12.32 0.00 -18.44
N LYS A 93 13.38 0.67 -17.98
CA LYS A 93 13.33 1.55 -16.79
C LYS A 93 12.27 2.66 -16.91
N LYS A 94 12.03 3.13 -18.15
CA LYS A 94 10.99 4.13 -18.43
C LYS A 94 9.61 3.53 -18.16
N GLU A 95 9.35 2.33 -18.65
CA GLU A 95 8.09 1.62 -18.40
C GLU A 95 7.88 1.31 -16.92
N VAL A 96 8.93 0.94 -16.16
CA VAL A 96 8.83 0.78 -14.69
C VAL A 96 8.32 2.08 -14.05
N LYS A 97 8.88 3.23 -14.44
CA LYS A 97 8.47 4.53 -13.90
C LYS A 97 7.03 4.86 -14.26
N ASP A 98 6.66 4.72 -15.53
CA ASP A 98 5.36 5.14 -16.05
C ASP A 98 4.24 4.21 -15.54
N ARG A 99 4.44 2.89 -15.61
CA ARG A 99 3.49 1.88 -15.11
C ARG A 99 3.38 1.92 -13.59
N GLY A 100 4.51 2.08 -12.87
CA GLY A 100 4.51 2.25 -11.43
C GLY A 100 3.74 3.49 -10.97
N LYS A 101 3.92 4.62 -11.68
CA LYS A 101 3.15 5.85 -11.42
C LYS A 101 1.67 5.65 -11.70
N LYS A 102 1.31 4.99 -12.81
CA LYS A 102 -0.08 4.66 -13.16
C LYS A 102 -0.73 3.80 -12.08
N ALA A 103 -0.09 2.72 -11.65
CA ALA A 103 -0.55 1.86 -10.56
C ALA A 103 -0.74 2.65 -9.26
N MET A 104 0.25 3.45 -8.85
CA MET A 104 0.14 4.29 -7.64
C MET A 104 -1.01 5.30 -7.71
N ASN A 105 -1.28 5.88 -8.88
CA ASN A 105 -2.41 6.79 -9.06
C ASN A 105 -3.75 6.04 -8.96
N TYR A 106 -3.86 4.86 -9.57
CA TYR A 106 -5.07 4.06 -9.54
C TYR A 106 -5.44 3.62 -8.12
N ILE A 107 -4.47 3.12 -7.33
CA ILE A 107 -4.75 2.66 -5.97
C ILE A 107 -5.08 3.79 -4.99
N THR A 108 -4.71 5.03 -5.31
CA THR A 108 -4.95 6.23 -4.48
C THR A 108 -6.15 7.07 -4.91
N GLN A 109 -6.83 6.66 -5.99
CA GLN A 109 -8.04 7.35 -6.43
C GLN A 109 -9.23 7.09 -5.50
N GLU A 110 -10.32 7.81 -5.75
CA GLU A 110 -11.59 7.62 -5.04
C GLU A 110 -12.17 6.23 -5.28
N TRP A 111 -12.78 5.67 -4.23
CA TRP A 111 -13.27 4.29 -4.25
C TRP A 111 -14.77 4.18 -3.94
N PRO A 112 -15.52 3.34 -4.70
CA PRO A 112 -15.09 2.51 -5.84
C PRO A 112 -14.65 3.33 -7.07
N PRO A 113 -13.76 2.79 -7.92
CA PRO A 113 -13.20 3.54 -9.03
C PRO A 113 -14.27 3.68 -10.11
N THR A 114 -14.33 4.84 -10.75
CA THR A 114 -15.27 5.12 -11.85
C THR A 114 -14.86 4.46 -13.16
N ARG A 115 -13.60 4.02 -13.27
CA ARG A 115 -13.01 3.35 -14.43
C ARG A 115 -12.15 2.18 -13.99
N SER A 116 -12.07 1.15 -14.81
CA SER A 116 -11.14 0.04 -14.60
C SER A 116 -9.67 0.49 -14.75
N TYR A 117 -8.75 -0.33 -14.29
CA TYR A 117 -7.31 -0.05 -14.43
C TYR A 117 -6.88 0.07 -15.90
N GLU A 118 -7.43 -0.76 -16.78
CA GLU A 118 -7.12 -0.74 -18.21
C GLU A 118 -7.54 0.59 -18.86
N GLU A 119 -8.64 1.18 -18.40
CA GLU A 119 -9.18 2.46 -18.88
C GLU A 119 -8.48 3.69 -18.30
N THR A 120 -7.61 3.52 -17.31
CA THR A 120 -6.82 4.65 -16.81
C THR A 120 -5.73 5.03 -17.80
N LYS A 121 -5.84 6.25 -18.35
CA LYS A 121 -4.85 6.81 -19.28
C LYS A 121 -3.50 7.01 -18.56
N PRO A 122 -2.35 6.74 -19.21
CA PRO A 122 -1.04 7.18 -18.73
C PRO A 122 -0.95 8.71 -18.63
#